data_AF-D4MPR5-F1
#
_entry.id   AF-D4MPR5-F1
#
_cell.length_a   1.000
_cell.length_b   1.000
_cell.length_c   1.000
_cell.angle_alpha   90.00
_cell.angle_beta   90.00
_cell.angle_gamma   90.00
#
_symmetry.space_group_name_H-M   'P 1'
#
loop_
_entity.id
_entity.type
_entity.pdbx_description
1 polymer ?
#
loop_
_entity_poly.entity_id
_entity_poly.type
_entity_poly.pdbx_seq_one_letter_code
_entity_poly.pdbx_strand_id
1 'polypeptide(L)'
;MPYVQYKYLATTRVSELAEKTILTFLLENNVAKQNGSDLFIGATSWCKGAAADGSSDRMAVYCNKERYLAMDELVPLTRAMTSPNTQQFCYDTAYAGNVSEVEVFYDQTILYVDKI
;
A
#
# COMPACT_ATOMS: atom_id res chain seq x y z
N MET A 1 4.43 0.29 -3.69
CA MET A 1 5.07 0.30 -5.04
C MET A 1 4.40 -0.76 -5.90
N PRO A 2 4.45 -0.70 -7.24
CA PRO A 2 3.80 -1.69 -8.08
C PRO A 2 4.43 -3.08 -7.96
N TYR A 3 3.64 -4.11 -8.26
CA TYR A 3 4.01 -5.51 -8.02
C TYR A 3 5.24 -5.96 -8.81
N VAL A 4 5.45 -5.43 -10.02
CA VAL A 4 6.57 -5.82 -10.89
C VAL A 4 7.91 -5.39 -10.29
N GLN A 5 8.00 -4.14 -9.85
CA GLN A 5 9.16 -3.55 -9.20
C GLN A 5 9.43 -4.22 -7.85
N TYR A 6 8.37 -4.49 -7.07
CA TYR A 6 8.51 -5.23 -5.81
C TYR A 6 9.06 -6.64 -6.03
N LYS A 7 8.55 -7.37 -7.03
CA LYS A 7 9.04 -8.71 -7.38
C LYS A 7 10.50 -8.68 -7.80
N TYR A 8 10.93 -7.66 -8.54
CA TYR A 8 12.33 -7.47 -8.91
C TYR A 8 13.22 -7.33 -7.67
N LEU A 9 12.85 -6.46 -6.72
CA LEU A 9 13.60 -6.29 -5.47
C LEU A 9 13.62 -7.56 -4.60
N ALA A 10 12.52 -8.31 -4.58
CA ALA A 10 12.39 -9.52 -3.78
C ALA A 10 13.18 -10.71 -4.36
N THR A 11 13.33 -10.80 -5.69
CA THR A 11 13.92 -11.97 -6.36
C THR A 11 15.40 -11.78 -6.70
N THR A 12 15.81 -10.53 -6.91
CA THR A 12 17.18 -10.23 -7.36
C THR A 12 18.13 -10.26 -6.17
N ARG A 13 19.25 -10.97 -6.32
CA ARG A 13 20.33 -11.00 -5.33
C ARG A 13 21.17 -9.73 -5.42
N VAL A 14 21.71 -9.27 -4.29
CA VAL A 14 22.54 -8.05 -4.25
C VAL A 14 23.88 -8.24 -4.97
N SER A 15 24.39 -9.47 -4.99
CA SER A 15 25.61 -9.90 -5.67
C SER A 15 25.49 -11.41 -5.97
N GLU A 16 26.25 -11.92 -6.93
CA GLU A 16 26.29 -13.35 -7.28
C GLU A 16 26.66 -14.23 -6.08
N LEU A 17 27.45 -13.70 -5.14
CA LEU A 17 27.88 -14.39 -3.91
C LEU A 17 27.01 -14.08 -2.69
N ALA A 18 26.01 -13.20 -2.79
CA ALA A 18 25.19 -12.80 -1.66
C ALA A 18 23.97 -13.72 -1.48
N GLU A 19 23.79 -14.22 -0.26
CA GLU A 19 22.61 -15.00 0.13
C GLU A 19 21.34 -14.13 0.29
N LYS A 20 21.50 -12.81 0.39
CA LYS A 20 20.42 -11.85 0.65
C LYS A 20 19.92 -11.18 -0.63
N THR A 21 18.61 -10.94 -0.69
CA THR A 21 17.94 -10.25 -1.79
C THR A 21 18.07 -8.73 -1.61
N ILE A 22 17.87 -7.97 -2.70
CA ILE A 22 17.95 -6.49 -2.63
C ILE A 22 16.98 -5.95 -1.59
N LEU A 23 15.78 -6.53 -1.49
CA LEU A 23 14.78 -6.14 -0.50
C LEU A 23 15.29 -6.34 0.94
N THR A 24 15.85 -7.49 1.28
CA THR A 24 16.34 -7.71 2.66
C THR A 24 17.53 -6.82 2.99
N PHE A 25 18.39 -6.55 2.00
CA PHE A 25 19.50 -5.61 2.17
C PHE A 25 19.03 -4.18 2.44
N LEU A 26 18.02 -3.68 1.72
CA LEU A 26 17.44 -2.34 1.94
C LEU A 26 16.71 -2.23 3.28
N LEU A 27 16.07 -3.31 3.73
CA LEU A 27 15.40 -3.36 5.03
C LEU A 27 16.39 -3.42 6.20
N GLU A 28 17.56 -4.03 6.02
CA GLU A 28 18.60 -4.11 7.05
C GLU A 28 19.50 -2.87 7.09
N ASN A 29 19.88 -2.34 5.93
CA ASN A 29 20.85 -1.26 5.78
C ASN A 29 20.18 0.08 5.49
N ASN A 30 19.29 0.51 6.38
CA ASN A 30 18.66 1.82 6.29
C ASN A 30 18.85 2.64 7.57
N VAL A 31 18.81 3.97 7.40
CA VAL A 31 18.96 4.93 8.49
C VAL A 31 17.81 4.82 9.51
N ALA A 32 16.62 4.42 9.07
CA ALA A 32 15.47 4.23 9.95
C ALA A 32 15.76 3.15 11.01
N LYS A 33 16.26 1.99 10.60
CA LYS A 33 16.58 0.84 11.44
C LYS A 33 17.79 1.11 12.32
N GLN A 34 18.79 1.83 11.82
CA GLN A 34 19.89 2.33 12.65
C GLN A 34 19.40 3.28 13.76
N ASN A 35 18.36 4.08 13.47
CA ASN A 35 17.70 4.96 14.43
C ASN A 35 16.57 4.28 15.22
N GLY A 36 16.44 2.94 15.15
CA GLY A 36 15.44 2.16 15.90
C GLY A 36 13.99 2.27 15.39
N SER A 37 13.77 2.82 14.20
CA SER A 37 12.46 2.85 13.52
C SER A 37 12.37 1.77 12.45
N ASP A 38 11.18 1.22 12.22
CA ASP A 38 10.99 0.19 11.20
C ASP A 38 10.72 0.81 9.81
N LEU A 39 11.21 0.14 8.77
CA LEU A 39 10.92 0.48 7.38
C LEU A 39 10.12 -0.65 6.77
N PHE A 40 8.91 -0.35 6.30
CA PHE A 40 8.09 -1.31 5.57
C PHE A 40 8.07 -0.97 4.07
N ILE A 41 8.33 -1.97 3.24
CA ILE A 41 8.20 -1.89 1.79
C ILE A 41 7.14 -2.89 1.36
N GLY A 42 6.06 -2.39 0.74
CA GLY A 42 4.93 -3.21 0.31
C GLY A 42 4.58 -3.03 -1.17
N ALA A 43 4.10 -4.11 -1.78
CA ALA A 43 3.51 -4.11 -3.11
C ALA A 43 2.05 -3.65 -3.06
N THR A 44 1.65 -2.79 -3.99
CA THR A 44 0.29 -2.26 -4.13
C THR A 44 -0.11 -2.25 -5.60
N SER A 45 -1.32 -2.71 -5.92
CA SER A 45 -1.84 -2.75 -7.30
C SER A 45 -2.18 -1.36 -7.83
N TRP A 46 -2.62 -0.45 -6.96
CA TRP A 46 -3.03 0.92 -7.30
C TRP A 46 -1.89 1.84 -7.77
N CYS A 47 -0.65 1.41 -7.62
CA CYS A 47 0.53 2.16 -8.02
C CYS A 47 0.93 1.95 -9.49
N LYS A 48 0.32 0.97 -10.16
CA LYS A 48 0.63 0.64 -11.56
C LYS A 48 -0.09 1.59 -12.51
N GLY A 49 0.64 2.26 -13.40
CA GLY A 49 0.07 3.21 -14.36
C GLY A 49 -0.67 4.40 -13.73
N ALA A 50 -0.29 4.77 -12.50
CA ALA A 50 -0.95 5.84 -11.74
C ALA A 50 -0.50 7.26 -12.14
N ALA A 51 0.37 7.39 -13.15
CA ALA A 51 0.74 8.68 -13.73
C ALA A 51 -0.42 9.31 -14.51
N ALA A 52 -0.39 10.64 -14.64
CA ALA A 52 -1.46 11.42 -15.28
C ALA A 52 -1.75 11.00 -16.74
N ASP A 53 -0.78 10.35 -17.39
CA ASP A 53 -0.81 9.84 -18.75
C ASP A 53 -0.93 8.29 -18.82
N GLY A 54 -1.03 7.61 -17.67
CA GLY A 54 -1.07 6.15 -17.57
C GLY A 54 0.21 5.43 -18.01
N SER A 55 1.28 6.17 -18.31
CA SER A 55 2.49 5.64 -18.95
C SER A 55 3.53 5.14 -17.93
N SER A 56 3.48 5.70 -16.73
CA SER A 56 4.52 5.52 -15.72
C SER A 56 3.95 4.96 -14.42
N ASP A 57 4.75 4.10 -13.80
CA ASP A 57 4.48 3.52 -12.50
C ASP A 57 4.94 4.47 -11.38
N ARG A 58 4.17 4.52 -10.28
CA ARG A 58 4.43 5.41 -9.14
C ARG A 58 4.69 4.65 -7.86
N MET A 59 5.43 5.27 -6.95
CA MET A 59 5.53 4.84 -5.56
C MET A 59 5.16 6.00 -4.65
N ALA A 60 4.39 5.70 -3.60
CA ALA A 60 4.17 6.60 -2.50
C ALA A 60 5.03 6.14 -1.32
N VAL A 61 5.70 7.10 -0.68
CA VAL A 61 6.48 6.91 0.55
C VAL A 61 5.87 7.84 1.58
N TYR A 62 5.54 7.33 2.77
CA TYR A 62 4.96 8.14 3.84
C TYR A 62 5.43 7.66 5.21
N CYS A 63 5.36 8.54 6.21
CA CYS A 63 5.59 8.17 7.60
C CYS A 63 4.27 7.68 8.23
N ASN A 64 4.16 6.38 8.50
CA ASN A 64 2.98 5.82 9.15
C ASN A 64 2.97 6.10 10.66
N LYS A 65 2.46 7.27 11.05
CA LYS A 65 2.19 7.65 12.43
C LYS A 65 0.86 8.39 12.47
N GLU A 66 0.01 8.10 13.45
CA GLU A 66 -1.32 8.72 13.61
C GLU A 66 -1.27 10.26 13.64
N ARG A 67 -0.15 10.82 14.13
CA ARG A 67 0.07 12.28 14.13
C ARG A 67 0.19 12.90 12.73
N TYR A 68 0.53 12.11 11.72
CA TYR A 68 0.85 12.60 10.37
C TYR A 68 -0.15 12.12 9.31
N LEU A 69 -0.68 10.91 9.50
CA LEU A 69 -1.66 10.29 8.62
C LEU A 69 -2.74 9.64 9.48
N ALA A 70 -4.00 9.97 9.22
CA ALA A 70 -5.14 9.34 9.86
C ALA A 70 -6.20 8.96 8.82
N MET A 71 -6.94 7.90 9.12
CA MET A 71 -8.13 7.50 8.39
C MET A 71 -9.08 6.93 9.44
N ASP A 72 -10.25 7.56 9.59
CA ASP A 72 -11.25 7.09 10.53
C ASP A 72 -12.23 6.14 9.85
N GLU A 73 -12.48 4.99 10.49
CA GLU A 73 -13.48 4.01 10.06
C GLU A 73 -14.75 4.24 10.88
N LEU A 74 -15.65 5.08 10.36
CA LEU A 74 -16.87 5.46 11.07
C LEU A 74 -17.81 4.27 11.28
N VAL A 75 -17.90 3.37 10.29
CA VAL A 75 -18.66 2.12 10.40
C VAL A 75 -17.85 0.99 9.81
N PRO A 76 -17.55 -0.08 10.59
CA PRO A 76 -16.77 -1.17 10.09
C PRO A 76 -17.46 -1.87 8.94
N LEU A 77 -16.67 -2.46 8.05
CA LEU A 77 -17.22 -3.26 6.95
C LEU A 77 -18.05 -4.43 7.53
N THR A 78 -19.37 -4.34 7.37
CA THR A 78 -20.30 -5.36 7.89
C THR A 78 -21.11 -5.96 6.76
N ARG A 79 -21.51 -7.21 6.98
CA ARG A 79 -22.39 -7.94 6.08
C ARG A 79 -23.84 -7.52 6.36
N ALA A 80 -24.42 -6.74 5.47
CA ALA A 80 -25.81 -6.35 5.51
C ALA A 80 -26.67 -7.41 4.80
N MET A 81 -27.65 -7.96 5.52
CA MET A 81 -28.64 -8.87 4.94
C MET A 81 -29.63 -8.05 4.11
N THR A 82 -29.66 -8.27 2.79
CA THR A 82 -30.65 -7.67 1.89
C THR A 82 -31.84 -8.60 1.66
N SER A 83 -32.91 -8.07 1.05
CA SER A 83 -34.12 -8.84 0.75
C SER A 83 -33.84 -9.98 -0.25
N PRO A 84 -34.61 -11.10 -0.19
CA PRO A 84 -34.51 -12.17 -1.18
C PRO A 84 -34.75 -11.65 -2.60
N ASN A 85 -33.88 -12.02 -3.53
CA ASN A 85 -33.99 -11.67 -4.93
C ASN A 85 -34.82 -12.74 -5.65
N THR A 86 -36.07 -12.39 -5.96
CA THR A 86 -37.04 -13.30 -6.61
C THR A 86 -36.73 -13.55 -8.08
N GLN A 87 -35.88 -12.75 -8.73
CA GLN A 87 -35.50 -12.95 -10.14
C GLN A 87 -34.40 -14.00 -10.31
N GLN A 88 -33.48 -14.12 -9.35
CA GLN A 88 -32.35 -15.05 -9.40
C GLN A 88 -32.44 -16.19 -8.37
N PHE A 89 -33.55 -16.27 -7.61
CA PHE A 89 -33.77 -17.30 -6.58
C PHE A 89 -32.60 -17.38 -5.57
N CYS A 90 -32.08 -16.23 -5.16
CA CYS A 90 -30.94 -16.14 -4.23
C CYS A 90 -31.17 -15.05 -3.17
N TYR A 91 -30.39 -15.09 -2.09
CA TYR A 91 -30.30 -14.00 -1.12
C TYR A 91 -29.12 -13.12 -1.50
N ASP A 92 -29.41 -11.89 -1.92
CA ASP A 92 -28.36 -10.90 -2.09
C ASP A 92 -27.77 -10.56 -0.71
N THR A 93 -26.46 -10.40 -0.66
CA THR A 93 -25.74 -10.03 0.55
C THR A 93 -24.84 -8.86 0.21
N ALA A 94 -25.11 -7.71 0.81
CA ALA A 94 -24.30 -6.52 0.62
C ALA A 94 -23.22 -6.42 1.69
N TYR A 95 -22.02 -5.97 1.32
CA TYR A 95 -20.99 -5.56 2.26
C TYR A 95 -20.94 -4.03 2.23
N ALA A 96 -21.18 -3.40 3.37
CA ALA A 96 -21.19 -1.96 3.51
C ALA A 96 -20.33 -1.55 4.71
N GLY A 97 -19.51 -0.54 4.50
CA GLY A 97 -18.69 0.10 5.52
C GLY A 97 -18.63 1.59 5.18
N ASN A 98 -18.42 2.42 6.19
CA ASN A 98 -18.23 3.84 6.00
C ASN A 98 -16.84 4.20 6.50
N VAL A 99 -16.03 4.73 5.60
CA VAL A 99 -14.66 5.12 5.90
C VAL A 99 -14.47 6.56 5.47
N SER A 100 -13.83 7.35 6.33
CA SER A 100 -13.49 8.74 6.05
C SER A 100 -12.38 8.83 5.00
N GLU A 101 -12.27 10.02 4.40
CA GLU A 101 -11.14 10.36 3.54
C GLU A 101 -9.82 10.31 4.33
N VAL A 102 -8.71 10.06 3.63
CA VAL A 102 -7.39 10.02 4.26
C VAL A 102 -6.99 11.45 4.65
N GLU A 103 -6.80 11.67 5.94
CA GLU A 103 -6.38 12.95 6.49
C GLU A 103 -4.85 13.02 6.55
N VAL A 104 -4.26 13.95 5.80
CA VAL A 104 -2.82 14.22 5.80
C VAL A 104 -2.57 15.52 6.54
N PHE A 105 -2.00 15.43 7.75
CA PHE A 105 -1.78 16.62 8.58
C PHE A 105 -0.57 17.45 8.12
N TYR A 106 0.41 16.81 7.48
CA TYR A 106 1.63 17.46 7.00
C TYR A 106 2.05 16.91 5.64
N ASP A 107 2.19 17.81 4.66
CA ASP A 107 2.64 17.51 3.30
C ASP A 107 4.09 16.98 3.25
N GLN A 108 4.95 17.43 4.16
CA GLN A 108 6.35 17.01 4.24
C GLN A 108 6.54 15.53 4.57
N THR A 109 5.50 14.86 5.09
CA THR A 109 5.56 13.47 5.54
C THR A 109 5.19 12.46 4.47
N ILE A 110 4.84 12.93 3.27
CA ILE A 110 4.52 12.11 2.10
C ILE A 110 5.36 12.54 0.90
N LEU A 111 5.87 11.56 0.16
CA LEU A 111 6.61 11.76 -1.07
C LEU A 111 6.04 10.84 -2.16
N TYR A 112 5.78 11.43 -3.31
CA TYR A 112 5.50 10.69 -4.54
C TYR A 112 6.76 10.60 -5.38
N VAL A 113 7.10 9.38 -5.77
CA VAL A 113 8.17 9.09 -6.71
C VAL A 113 7.52 8.60 -7.99
N ASP A 114 7.79 9.29 -9.09
CA ASP A 114 7.29 8.95 -10.42
C ASP A 114 8.40 8.29 -11.26
N LYS A 115 8.00 7.55 -12.31
CA LYS A 115 8.88 6.88 -13.29
C LYS A 115 9.80 5.80 -12.70
N ILE A 116 9.22 4.74 -12.13
CA ILE A 116 9.95 3.64 -11.46
C ILE A 116 9.74 2.30 -12.16
#